data_AF-S9U2Q4-F1
#
_entry.id   AF-S9U2Q4-F1
#
_cell.length_a   1.000
_cell.length_b   1.000
_cell.length_c   1.000
_cell.angle_alpha   90.00
_cell.angle_beta   90.00
_cell.angle_gamma   90.00
#
_symmetry.space_group_name_H-M   'P 1'
#
loop_
_entity.id
_entity.type
_entity.pdbx_description
1 polymer ?
#
loop_
_entity_poly.entity_id
_entity_poly.type
_entity_poly.pdbx_seq_one_letter_code
_entity_poly.pdbx_strand_id
1 'polypeptide(L)'
;MQSTRLLLFRMQLGRMYVDYKIQSRDHRRGWRVEGALVDPRLPTTVLPLSWLEPLRSPSTRLPSGYFAEEPVYAAPRYGDRLQPGGAAADTQATNPAPRAPLLFAELFPHARREAAPAAAPNAVRAGPVVLYITGQPAPVVLTPLFVPEDSWGLLQGDGEVDLRLGLDAIEQCGLYSELRPGGLLYPQLPHASVSAATEPVQDVLRRYGMKVGLSESPLVARPWTRMKYMFIDELQRGPKLTEFVGHNPRNGTPWRFSQHTRYFRQGIWRETIRRNEMNEGLHSHSSWQKSPQQSVPDISFLAPYP
;
A
#
# COMPACT_ATOMS: atom_id res chain seq x y z
N MET A 1 16.65 -28.99 3.03
CA MET A 1 15.89 -27.73 3.05
C MET A 1 16.30 -26.90 1.84
N GLN A 2 15.61 -27.06 0.72
CA GLN A 2 15.85 -26.24 -0.46
C GLN A 2 15.21 -24.87 -0.22
N SER A 3 16.05 -23.84 -0.17
CA SER A 3 15.63 -22.43 -0.22
C SER A 3 15.00 -22.17 -1.58
N THR A 4 13.70 -22.42 -1.73
CA THR A 4 12.92 -21.85 -2.82
C THR A 4 12.96 -20.35 -2.64
N ARG A 5 13.81 -19.67 -3.42
CA ARG A 5 13.70 -18.24 -3.66
C ARG A 5 12.31 -18.04 -4.23
N LEU A 6 11.34 -17.64 -3.39
CA LEU A 6 10.05 -17.17 -3.87
C LEU A 6 10.35 -15.94 -4.72
N LEU A 7 10.49 -16.13 -6.02
CA LEU A 7 10.53 -15.04 -6.96
C LEU A 7 9.21 -14.29 -6.78
N LEU A 8 9.29 -13.04 -6.32
CA LEU A 8 8.14 -12.18 -6.07
C LEU A 8 7.26 -12.05 -7.33
N PHE A 9 7.90 -12.12 -8.50
CA PHE A 9 7.31 -12.17 -9.83
C PHE A 9 8.36 -12.73 -10.81
N ARG A 10 7.91 -13.20 -11.98
CA ARG A 10 8.79 -13.65 -13.07
C ARG A 10 8.54 -12.82 -14.32
N MET A 11 9.61 -12.48 -15.03
CA MET A 11 9.52 -11.81 -16.33
C MET A 11 9.71 -12.83 -17.45
N GLN A 12 8.81 -12.84 -18.43
CA GLN A 12 8.93 -13.66 -19.63
C GLN A 12 8.52 -12.81 -20.84
N LEU A 13 9.38 -12.73 -21.86
CA LEU A 13 9.12 -11.99 -23.12
C LEU A 13 8.59 -10.55 -22.91
N GLY A 14 9.12 -9.83 -21.91
CA GLY A 14 8.70 -8.45 -21.60
C GLY A 14 7.38 -8.33 -20.85
N ARG A 15 6.81 -9.44 -20.40
CA ARG A 15 5.58 -9.50 -19.58
C ARG A 15 5.88 -9.99 -18.17
N MET A 16 5.11 -9.50 -17.22
CA MET A 16 5.22 -9.84 -15.81
C MET A 16 4.19 -10.90 -15.44
N TYR A 17 4.64 -11.94 -14.76
CA TYR A 17 3.79 -13.01 -14.27
C TYR A 17 3.96 -13.16 -12.76
N VAL A 18 2.85 -13.42 -12.07
CA VAL A 18 2.82 -13.56 -10.61
C VAL A 18 2.01 -14.78 -10.20
N ASP A 19 2.41 -15.36 -9.08
CA ASP A 19 1.63 -16.41 -8.43
C ASP A 19 0.75 -15.76 -7.37
N TYR A 20 -0.53 -16.13 -7.32
CA TYR A 20 -1.45 -15.62 -6.31
C TYR A 20 -2.32 -16.70 -5.71
N LYS A 21 -2.88 -16.42 -4.53
CA LYS A 21 -3.90 -17.23 -3.89
C LYS A 21 -5.19 -16.41 -3.77
N ILE A 22 -6.25 -16.89 -4.41
CA ILE A 22 -7.58 -16.29 -4.32
C ILE A 22 -8.41 -17.01 -3.28
N GLN A 23 -9.19 -16.29 -2.47
CA GLN A 23 -9.97 -16.84 -1.37
C GLN A 23 -11.31 -16.13 -1.19
N SER A 24 -12.28 -16.87 -0.65
CA SER A 24 -13.52 -16.30 -0.10
C SER A 24 -13.21 -15.27 0.99
N ARG A 25 -14.14 -14.34 1.24
CA ARG A 25 -13.98 -13.29 2.28
C ARG A 25 -13.63 -13.82 3.67
N ASP A 26 -14.14 -15.00 4.01
CA ASP A 26 -13.89 -15.69 5.28
C ASP A 26 -12.71 -16.67 5.22
N HIS A 27 -11.97 -16.69 4.11
CA HIS A 27 -10.79 -17.52 3.85
C HIS A 27 -11.01 -19.03 3.91
N ARG A 28 -12.27 -19.50 3.90
CA ARG A 28 -12.60 -20.93 3.98
C ARG A 28 -12.34 -21.68 2.69
N ARG A 29 -12.54 -21.01 1.55
CA ARG A 29 -12.37 -21.60 0.21
C ARG A 29 -11.38 -20.78 -0.58
N GLY A 30 -10.59 -21.43 -1.43
CA GLY A 30 -9.63 -20.73 -2.27
C GLY A 30 -8.76 -21.62 -3.13
N TRP A 31 -8.08 -20.99 -4.08
CA TRP A 31 -7.19 -21.65 -5.03
C TRP A 31 -5.88 -20.91 -5.16
N ARG A 32 -4.90 -21.64 -5.68
CA ARG A 32 -3.61 -21.09 -6.08
C ARG A 32 -3.59 -21.01 -7.58
N VAL A 33 -3.08 -19.90 -8.07
CA VAL A 33 -2.86 -19.64 -9.49
C VAL A 33 -1.38 -19.38 -9.66
N GLU A 34 -0.78 -20.14 -10.55
CA GLU A 34 0.63 -20.01 -10.90
C GLU A 34 0.73 -19.30 -12.24
N GLY A 35 1.64 -18.34 -12.33
CA GLY A 35 1.94 -17.69 -13.60
C GLY A 35 0.81 -16.84 -14.19
N ALA A 36 0.05 -16.11 -13.38
CA ALA A 36 -0.94 -15.16 -13.89
C ALA A 36 -0.27 -13.92 -14.48
N LEU A 37 -0.71 -13.47 -15.66
CA LEU A 37 -0.18 -12.28 -16.31
C LEU A 37 -0.66 -11.01 -15.59
N VAL A 38 0.25 -10.07 -15.34
CA VAL A 38 -0.11 -8.73 -14.85
C VAL A 38 -0.33 -7.82 -16.07
N ASP A 39 -1.58 -7.39 -16.28
CA ASP A 39 -1.99 -6.60 -17.45
C ASP A 39 -2.70 -5.32 -16.99
N PRO A 40 -1.99 -4.16 -16.95
CA PRO A 40 -2.55 -2.91 -16.45
C PRO A 40 -3.58 -2.30 -17.37
N ARG A 41 -3.79 -2.89 -18.55
CA ARG A 41 -4.76 -2.40 -19.49
C ARG A 41 -6.17 -2.90 -19.13
N LEU A 42 -6.26 -4.04 -18.41
CA LEU A 42 -7.52 -4.56 -17.88
C LEU A 42 -8.00 -3.68 -16.72
N PRO A 43 -9.20 -3.06 -16.77
CA PRO A 43 -9.68 -2.22 -15.66
C PRO A 43 -10.08 -3.04 -14.42
N THR A 44 -10.49 -4.29 -14.61
CA THR A 44 -10.93 -5.18 -13.52
C THR A 44 -10.43 -6.59 -13.81
N THR A 45 -10.02 -7.30 -12.77
CA THR A 45 -9.54 -8.68 -12.85
C THR A 45 -10.69 -9.60 -13.29
N VAL A 46 -10.39 -10.51 -14.22
CA VAL A 46 -11.36 -11.44 -14.80
C VAL A 46 -11.06 -12.85 -14.30
N LEU A 47 -12.10 -13.58 -13.93
CA LEU A 47 -12.04 -14.96 -13.45
C LEU A 47 -13.06 -15.82 -14.23
N PRO A 48 -12.82 -17.13 -14.36
CA PRO A 48 -13.77 -18.01 -15.00
C PRO A 48 -15.06 -18.13 -14.17
N LEU A 49 -16.22 -18.18 -14.81
CA LEU A 49 -17.51 -18.26 -14.12
C LEU A 49 -17.65 -19.52 -13.27
N SER A 50 -16.99 -20.61 -13.68
CA SER A 50 -16.89 -21.86 -12.92
C SER A 50 -16.36 -21.65 -11.49
N TRP A 51 -15.69 -20.53 -11.23
CA TRP A 51 -15.10 -20.20 -9.95
C TRP A 51 -16.01 -19.47 -8.96
N LEU A 52 -17.18 -18.99 -9.41
CA LEU A 52 -18.11 -18.25 -8.56
C LEU A 52 -18.67 -19.11 -7.42
N GLU A 53 -19.30 -20.24 -7.73
CA GLU A 53 -19.91 -21.11 -6.71
C GLU A 53 -18.90 -21.78 -5.76
N PRO A 54 -17.74 -22.25 -6.24
CA PRO A 54 -16.77 -22.82 -5.32
C PRO A 54 -16.10 -21.76 -4.41
N LEU A 55 -16.00 -20.49 -4.80
CA LEU A 55 -15.54 -19.42 -3.89
C LEU A 55 -16.65 -18.92 -2.95
N ARG A 56 -17.91 -19.22 -3.23
CA ARG A 56 -19.04 -18.85 -2.37
C ARG A 56 -18.93 -19.55 -1.02
N SER A 57 -18.79 -18.78 0.05
CA SER A 57 -18.78 -19.30 1.43
C SER A 57 -19.78 -18.52 2.30
N PRO A 58 -21.01 -19.04 2.47
CA PRO A 58 -22.01 -18.47 3.38
C PRO A 58 -21.46 -18.31 4.80
N SER A 59 -21.55 -17.10 5.33
CA SER A 59 -21.09 -16.75 6.67
C SER A 59 -22.16 -15.97 7.42
N THR A 60 -22.02 -15.81 8.73
CA THR A 60 -22.98 -15.06 9.55
C THR A 60 -23.17 -13.60 9.09
N ARG A 61 -22.11 -12.97 8.55
CA ARG A 61 -22.16 -11.60 8.03
C ARG A 61 -22.58 -11.52 6.55
N LEU A 62 -22.41 -12.60 5.78
CA LEU A 62 -22.81 -12.70 4.38
C LEU A 62 -23.53 -14.03 4.15
N PRO A 63 -24.85 -14.10 4.39
CA PRO A 63 -25.62 -15.34 4.25
C PRO A 63 -25.60 -15.91 2.83
N SER A 64 -25.56 -15.05 1.80
CA SER A 64 -25.45 -15.42 0.38
C SER A 64 -24.03 -15.79 -0.06
N GLY A 65 -23.02 -15.58 0.79
CA GLY A 65 -21.59 -15.76 0.49
C GLY A 65 -20.89 -14.51 -0.05
N TYR A 66 -21.54 -13.77 -0.96
CA TYR A 66 -21.06 -12.49 -1.51
C TYR A 66 -21.88 -11.31 -0.98
N PHE A 67 -21.25 -10.13 -0.91
CA PHE A 67 -21.94 -8.88 -0.56
C PHE A 67 -22.66 -8.29 -1.78
N ALA A 68 -21.97 -8.26 -2.93
CA ALA A 68 -22.52 -7.82 -4.19
C ALA A 68 -22.40 -8.96 -5.20
N GLU A 69 -23.46 -9.17 -5.97
CA GLU A 69 -23.54 -10.16 -7.04
C GLU A 69 -24.52 -9.61 -8.09
N GLU A 70 -23.98 -9.09 -9.19
CA GLU A 70 -24.76 -8.37 -10.20
C GLU A 70 -24.44 -8.91 -11.60
N PRO A 71 -25.45 -9.14 -12.45
CA PRO A 71 -25.22 -9.46 -13.86
C PRO A 71 -24.74 -8.20 -14.59
N VAL A 72 -23.61 -8.30 -15.29
CA VAL A 72 -22.96 -7.18 -16.00
C VAL A 72 -22.58 -7.61 -17.41
N TYR A 73 -22.53 -6.65 -18.34
CA TYR A 73 -21.93 -6.88 -19.65
C TYR A 73 -20.42 -6.64 -19.59
N ALA A 74 -19.64 -7.67 -19.90
CA ALA A 74 -18.21 -7.61 -20.12
C ALA A 74 -17.93 -7.68 -21.63
N ALA A 75 -17.19 -6.72 -22.18
CA ALA A 75 -16.94 -6.68 -23.63
C ALA A 75 -15.92 -7.75 -24.06
N PRO A 76 -16.27 -8.71 -24.94
CA PRO A 76 -15.50 -9.95 -25.20
C PRO A 76 -14.17 -9.77 -25.96
N ARG A 77 -13.65 -8.55 -26.12
CA ARG A 77 -12.45 -8.28 -26.93
C ARG A 77 -11.45 -7.42 -26.19
N TYR A 78 -10.80 -8.02 -25.21
CA TYR A 78 -9.65 -7.44 -24.55
C TYR A 78 -8.36 -8.17 -25.00
N GLY A 79 -7.75 -7.73 -26.10
CA GLY A 79 -6.48 -8.30 -26.58
C GLY A 79 -6.10 -8.06 -28.05
N ASP A 80 -7.07 -7.80 -28.94
CA ASP A 80 -6.88 -7.84 -30.41
C ASP A 80 -6.79 -6.48 -31.12
N ARG A 81 -6.33 -5.42 -30.44
CA ARG A 81 -6.00 -4.13 -31.09
C ARG A 81 -4.51 -3.88 -31.26
N LEU A 82 -3.74 -4.94 -31.51
CA LEU A 82 -2.38 -4.84 -32.04
C LEU A 82 -2.18 -5.85 -33.19
N GLN A 83 -2.93 -5.70 -34.28
CA GLN A 83 -2.42 -6.08 -35.60
C GLN A 83 -1.85 -4.81 -36.26
N PRO A 84 -0.53 -4.70 -36.45
CA PRO A 84 0.03 -3.72 -37.36
C PRO A 84 -0.06 -4.28 -38.79
N GLY A 85 -0.92 -3.69 -39.62
CA GLY A 85 -0.94 -3.96 -41.07
C GLY A 85 -2.30 -4.40 -41.58
N GLY A 86 -3.03 -3.49 -42.24
CA GLY A 86 -4.27 -3.78 -42.94
C GLY A 86 -4.92 -2.49 -43.45
N ALA A 87 -4.57 -2.11 -44.66
CA ALA A 87 -4.95 -0.88 -45.32
C ALA A 87 -6.46 -0.76 -45.65
N ALA A 88 -7.01 0.43 -45.43
CA ALA A 88 -8.04 1.10 -46.25
C ALA A 88 -8.15 2.55 -45.72
N ALA A 89 -7.35 3.48 -46.24
CA ALA A 89 -7.63 4.32 -47.40
C ALA A 89 -8.81 5.30 -47.16
N ASP A 90 -8.41 6.56 -46.99
CA ASP A 90 -9.05 7.81 -47.46
C ASP A 90 -10.38 8.29 -46.87
N THR A 91 -10.30 9.33 -46.03
CA THR A 91 -10.78 10.66 -46.45
C THR A 91 -10.17 11.80 -45.61
N GLN A 92 -9.84 12.90 -46.31
CA GLN A 92 -9.06 14.07 -45.92
C GLN A 92 -9.77 15.09 -44.99
N ALA A 93 -8.96 15.63 -44.06
CA ALA A 93 -8.76 17.06 -43.74
C ALA A 93 -9.84 17.79 -42.88
N THR A 94 -9.58 18.79 -42.03
CA THR A 94 -8.60 19.89 -41.97
C THR A 94 -8.48 20.50 -40.53
N ASN A 95 -7.30 21.09 -40.26
CA ASN A 95 -6.97 22.23 -39.37
C ASN A 95 -6.55 22.05 -37.89
N PRO A 96 -5.46 22.75 -37.44
CA PRO A 96 -4.89 22.64 -36.10
C PRO A 96 -5.22 23.83 -35.19
N ALA A 97 -5.35 23.60 -33.88
CA ALA A 97 -5.38 24.63 -32.84
C ALA A 97 -4.79 24.08 -31.51
N PRO A 98 -4.32 24.94 -30.60
CA PRO A 98 -3.07 24.74 -29.87
C PRO A 98 -3.19 23.86 -28.61
N ARG A 99 -2.13 23.08 -28.36
CA ARG A 99 -1.97 22.19 -27.20
C ARG A 99 -1.71 22.99 -25.91
N ALA A 100 -2.71 23.04 -25.04
CA ALA A 100 -2.53 23.28 -23.61
C ALA A 100 -2.28 21.93 -22.90
N PRO A 101 -1.49 21.88 -21.82
CA PRO A 101 -1.07 20.63 -21.19
C PRO A 101 -2.20 20.02 -20.36
N LEU A 102 -2.68 18.85 -20.78
CA LEU A 102 -3.68 18.06 -20.05
C LEU A 102 -3.04 17.41 -18.81
N LEU A 103 -3.21 18.10 -17.69
CA LEU A 103 -2.94 17.60 -16.33
C LEU A 103 -3.97 16.53 -15.97
N PHE A 104 -3.55 15.26 -15.93
CA PHE A 104 -4.00 14.13 -15.07
C PHE A 104 -5.51 13.79 -14.90
N ALA A 105 -6.46 14.62 -15.35
CA ALA A 105 -7.89 14.46 -15.12
C ALA A 105 -8.63 13.71 -16.25
N GLU A 106 -7.99 13.48 -17.40
CA GLU A 106 -8.58 12.76 -18.55
C GLU A 106 -8.12 11.30 -18.68
N LEU A 107 -7.22 10.82 -17.80
CA LEU A 107 -6.82 9.41 -17.76
C LEU A 107 -7.83 8.51 -17.04
N PHE A 108 -8.80 9.11 -16.36
CA PHE A 108 -9.96 8.44 -15.81
C PHE A 108 -11.19 9.26 -16.19
N PRO A 109 -11.93 8.93 -17.25
CA PRO A 109 -13.27 9.43 -17.34
C PRO A 109 -13.99 8.82 -16.13
N HIS A 110 -14.39 9.66 -15.17
CA HIS A 110 -15.70 9.49 -14.57
C HIS A 110 -16.68 9.51 -15.74
N ALA A 111 -16.83 8.34 -16.37
CA ALA A 111 -17.67 8.15 -17.51
C ALA A 111 -19.08 8.45 -17.01
N ARG A 112 -19.52 9.66 -17.35
CA ARG A 112 -20.92 9.99 -17.52
C ARG A 112 -21.48 8.80 -18.31
N ARG A 113 -22.28 7.98 -17.62
CA ARG A 113 -22.98 6.81 -18.15
C ARG A 113 -23.93 7.30 -19.26
N GLU A 114 -23.40 7.59 -20.44
CA GLU A 114 -24.18 7.56 -21.65
C GLU A 114 -24.37 6.08 -21.98
N ALA A 115 -25.62 5.65 -21.86
CA ALA A 115 -26.05 4.30 -22.09
C ALA A 115 -25.72 3.88 -23.52
N ALA A 116 -24.63 3.13 -23.68
CA ALA A 116 -24.51 2.20 -24.80
C ALA A 116 -25.75 1.27 -24.77
N PRO A 117 -26.31 0.89 -25.93
CA PRO A 117 -27.52 0.08 -25.99
C PRO A 117 -27.33 -1.18 -25.16
N ALA A 118 -28.37 -1.55 -24.39
CA ALA A 118 -28.37 -2.61 -23.40
C ALA A 118 -27.97 -3.97 -24.02
N ALA A 119 -26.66 -4.21 -24.09
CA ALA A 119 -26.11 -5.50 -24.44
C ALA A 119 -26.51 -6.50 -23.34
N ALA A 120 -26.97 -7.68 -23.75
CA ALA A 120 -27.40 -8.72 -22.82
C ALA A 120 -26.25 -9.06 -21.85
N PRO A 121 -26.53 -9.24 -20.55
CA PRO A 121 -25.50 -9.55 -19.56
C PRO A 121 -24.81 -10.87 -19.90
N ASN A 122 -23.48 -10.86 -19.92
CA ASN A 122 -22.65 -12.02 -20.26
C ASN A 122 -21.57 -12.31 -19.19
N ALA A 123 -21.63 -11.64 -18.04
CA ALA A 123 -20.73 -11.85 -16.91
C ALA A 123 -21.45 -11.59 -15.58
N VAL A 124 -20.87 -12.05 -14.48
CA VAL A 124 -21.33 -11.76 -13.11
C VAL A 124 -20.23 -11.00 -12.38
N ARG A 125 -20.55 -9.82 -11.87
CA ARG A 125 -19.66 -9.08 -10.98
C ARG A 125 -19.97 -9.50 -9.54
N ALA A 126 -19.04 -10.17 -8.87
CA ALA A 126 -19.26 -10.64 -7.51
C ALA A 126 -18.09 -10.34 -6.57
N GLY A 127 -18.38 -10.02 -5.32
CA GLY A 127 -17.35 -9.72 -4.31
C GLY A 127 -17.92 -9.49 -2.91
N PRO A 128 -17.05 -9.29 -1.90
CA PRO A 128 -15.60 -9.22 -2.00
C PRO A 128 -14.92 -10.60 -2.03
N VAL A 129 -13.89 -10.73 -2.87
CA VAL A 129 -12.96 -11.87 -2.91
C VAL A 129 -11.58 -11.38 -2.50
N VAL A 130 -10.87 -12.15 -1.67
CA VAL A 130 -9.53 -11.78 -1.20
C VAL A 130 -8.48 -12.44 -2.07
N LEU A 131 -7.47 -11.67 -2.46
CA LEU A 131 -6.36 -12.10 -3.29
C LEU A 131 -5.04 -11.83 -2.56
N TYR A 132 -4.21 -12.86 -2.41
CA TYR A 132 -2.85 -12.76 -1.89
C TYR A 132 -1.87 -12.98 -3.03
N ILE A 133 -1.24 -11.90 -3.48
CA ILE A 133 -0.20 -11.97 -4.49
C ILE A 133 1.14 -12.28 -3.79
N THR A 134 1.89 -13.22 -4.35
CA THR A 134 3.20 -13.57 -3.81
C THR A 134 4.10 -12.34 -3.82
N GLY A 135 4.77 -12.07 -2.70
CA GLY A 135 5.62 -10.90 -2.54
C GLY A 135 4.92 -9.61 -2.11
N GLN A 136 3.60 -9.61 -1.97
CA GLN A 136 2.86 -8.48 -1.40
C GLN A 136 2.46 -8.79 0.06
N PRO A 137 2.71 -7.88 1.01
CA PRO A 137 2.35 -8.09 2.41
C PRO A 137 0.86 -7.85 2.66
N ALA A 138 0.22 -7.00 1.85
CA ALA A 138 -1.18 -6.64 1.99
C ALA A 138 -2.08 -7.52 1.11
N PRO A 139 -3.22 -8.02 1.64
CA PRO A 139 -4.23 -8.65 0.81
C PRO A 139 -4.89 -7.60 -0.09
N VAL A 140 -5.17 -8.00 -1.33
CA VAL A 140 -5.97 -7.25 -2.27
C VAL A 140 -7.41 -7.72 -2.17
N VAL A 141 -8.36 -6.79 -2.15
CA VAL A 141 -9.79 -7.13 -2.12
C VAL A 141 -10.40 -6.75 -3.45
N LEU A 142 -10.95 -7.75 -4.14
CA LEU A 142 -11.46 -7.62 -5.49
C LEU A 142 -12.98 -7.77 -5.52
N THR A 143 -13.58 -7.12 -6.53
CA THR A 143 -14.93 -7.44 -7.01
C THR A 143 -14.81 -7.81 -8.49
N PRO A 144 -14.21 -8.98 -8.79
CA PRO A 144 -13.84 -9.38 -10.14
C PRO A 144 -15.06 -9.64 -11.03
N LEU A 145 -14.79 -9.74 -12.34
CA LEU A 145 -15.77 -10.19 -13.32
C LEU A 145 -15.62 -11.71 -13.50
N PHE A 146 -16.68 -12.45 -13.18
CA PHE A 146 -16.80 -13.88 -13.44
C PHE A 146 -17.44 -14.09 -14.81
N VAL A 147 -16.70 -14.68 -15.75
CA VAL A 147 -17.07 -14.75 -17.17
C VAL A 147 -17.08 -16.20 -17.67
N PRO A 148 -18.08 -16.64 -18.47
CA PRO A 148 -18.07 -17.97 -19.06
C PRO A 148 -16.80 -18.23 -19.89
N GLU A 149 -16.18 -19.40 -19.70
CA GLU A 149 -14.88 -19.76 -20.29
C GLU A 149 -14.88 -19.64 -21.83
N ASP A 150 -15.97 -20.05 -22.47
CA ASP A 150 -16.16 -20.00 -23.93
C ASP A 150 -16.25 -18.58 -24.50
N SER A 151 -16.69 -17.62 -23.69
CA SER A 151 -17.02 -16.26 -24.17
C SER A 151 -15.82 -15.31 -24.19
N TRP A 152 -14.76 -15.65 -23.47
CA TRP A 152 -13.62 -14.77 -23.24
C TRP A 152 -12.29 -15.34 -23.74
N GLY A 153 -12.28 -16.57 -24.27
CA GLY A 153 -11.07 -17.21 -24.78
C GLY A 153 -10.04 -17.48 -23.68
N LEU A 154 -10.51 -17.78 -22.46
CA LEU A 154 -9.63 -18.06 -21.31
C LEU A 154 -8.87 -19.38 -21.46
N LEU A 155 -9.30 -20.26 -22.37
CA LEU A 155 -8.64 -21.54 -22.64
C LEU A 155 -7.53 -21.34 -23.67
N GLN A 156 -6.28 -21.56 -23.26
CA GLN A 156 -5.18 -21.76 -24.20
C GLN A 156 -5.27 -23.16 -24.83
N GLY A 157 -4.59 -23.35 -25.97
CA GLY A 157 -4.63 -24.59 -26.76
C GLY A 157 -4.26 -25.87 -25.99
N ASP A 158 -3.58 -25.75 -24.86
CA ASP A 158 -3.12 -26.86 -24.01
C ASP A 158 -3.98 -27.08 -22.74
N GLY A 159 -5.12 -26.38 -22.61
CA GLY A 159 -5.99 -26.47 -21.43
C GLY A 159 -5.55 -25.60 -20.24
N GLU A 160 -4.51 -24.77 -20.40
CA GLU A 160 -4.16 -23.75 -19.42
C GLU A 160 -5.14 -22.57 -19.47
N VAL A 161 -5.52 -22.07 -18.29
CA VAL A 161 -6.40 -20.90 -18.15
C VAL A 161 -5.56 -19.62 -18.17
N ASP A 162 -5.75 -18.75 -19.17
CA ASP A 162 -5.07 -17.45 -19.28
C ASP A 162 -5.64 -16.44 -18.27
N LEU A 163 -5.23 -16.59 -17.01
CA LEU A 163 -5.63 -15.71 -15.91
C LEU A 163 -4.77 -14.46 -15.87
N ARG A 164 -5.43 -13.32 -15.76
CA ARG A 164 -4.78 -12.01 -15.76
C ARG A 164 -5.24 -11.15 -14.60
N LEU A 165 -4.29 -10.45 -13.97
CA LEU A 165 -4.56 -9.45 -12.96
C LEU A 165 -4.70 -8.07 -13.61
N GLY A 166 -5.83 -7.43 -13.33
CA GLY A 166 -6.13 -6.09 -13.81
C GLY A 166 -5.62 -4.98 -12.90
N LEU A 167 -5.91 -3.76 -13.32
CA LEU A 167 -5.57 -2.52 -12.64
C LEU A 167 -6.18 -2.45 -11.22
N ASP A 168 -7.36 -3.03 -11.01
CA ASP A 168 -8.02 -3.15 -9.70
C ASP A 168 -7.14 -3.84 -8.63
N ALA A 169 -6.39 -4.86 -9.03
CA ALA A 169 -5.45 -5.55 -8.15
C ALA A 169 -4.12 -4.80 -8.03
N ILE A 170 -3.65 -4.21 -9.14
CA ILE A 170 -2.37 -3.50 -9.21
C ILE A 170 -2.39 -2.25 -8.31
N GLU A 171 -3.47 -1.47 -8.32
CA GLU A 171 -3.64 -0.24 -7.54
C GLU A 171 -3.55 -0.47 -6.01
N GLN A 172 -3.87 -1.67 -5.55
CA GLN A 172 -3.86 -2.03 -4.13
C GLN A 172 -2.51 -2.59 -3.66
N CYS A 173 -1.53 -2.74 -4.56
CA CYS A 173 -0.27 -3.42 -4.31
C CYS A 173 0.95 -2.52 -4.49
N GLY A 174 2.11 -3.03 -4.05
CA GLY A 174 3.41 -2.51 -4.48
C GLY A 174 3.60 -2.56 -6.00
N LEU A 175 2.89 -3.41 -6.73
CA LEU A 175 2.87 -3.43 -8.21
C LEU A 175 2.46 -2.08 -8.82
N TYR A 176 1.72 -1.24 -8.07
CA TYR A 176 1.40 0.12 -8.51
C TYR A 176 2.65 0.97 -8.79
N SER A 177 3.78 0.76 -8.09
CA SER A 177 5.01 1.50 -8.38
C SER A 177 5.60 1.14 -9.75
N GLU A 178 5.31 -0.06 -10.26
CA GLU A 178 5.75 -0.52 -11.58
C GLU A 178 4.98 0.15 -12.74
N LEU A 179 3.88 0.84 -12.44
CA LEU A 179 3.14 1.67 -13.39
C LEU A 179 3.71 3.07 -13.55
N ARG A 180 4.72 3.46 -12.75
CA ARG A 180 5.34 4.79 -12.84
C ARG A 180 6.42 4.81 -13.94
N PRO A 181 6.80 5.98 -14.47
CA PRO A 181 7.86 6.06 -15.47
C PRO A 181 9.13 5.32 -15.04
N GLY A 182 9.57 4.37 -15.87
CA GLY A 182 10.71 3.49 -15.59
C GLY A 182 10.39 2.16 -14.91
N GLY A 183 9.15 1.96 -14.46
CA GLY A 183 8.66 0.67 -14.00
C GLY A 183 8.41 -0.31 -15.14
N LEU A 184 8.35 -1.60 -14.83
CA LEU A 184 8.25 -2.68 -15.82
C LEU A 184 6.91 -2.73 -16.54
N LEU A 185 5.84 -2.20 -15.93
CA LEU A 185 4.48 -2.18 -16.49
C LEU A 185 4.18 -0.87 -17.22
N TYR A 186 5.01 0.16 -17.05
CA TYR A 186 4.80 1.47 -17.68
C TYR A 186 4.60 1.41 -19.20
N PRO A 187 5.39 0.64 -19.99
CA PRO A 187 5.20 0.59 -21.45
C PRO A 187 3.86 -0.04 -21.88
N GLN A 188 3.22 -0.79 -20.99
CA GLN A 188 1.95 -1.47 -21.28
C GLN A 188 0.75 -0.53 -21.13
N LEU A 189 0.90 0.61 -20.45
CA LEU A 189 -0.15 1.62 -20.33
C LEU A 189 -0.55 2.22 -21.70
N PRO A 190 -1.77 2.76 -21.84
CA PRO A 190 -2.19 3.46 -23.05
C PRO A 190 -1.42 4.78 -23.18
N HIS A 191 -0.41 4.81 -24.05
CA HIS A 191 0.39 6.01 -24.36
C HIS A 191 -0.11 6.71 -25.63
N ALA A 192 0.09 8.02 -25.72
CA ALA A 192 -0.26 8.80 -26.92
C ALA A 192 0.58 8.40 -28.16
N SER A 193 1.78 7.86 -27.95
CA SER A 193 2.64 7.35 -29.01
C SER A 193 3.55 6.23 -28.50
N VAL A 194 4.03 5.37 -29.39
CA VAL A 194 5.04 4.34 -29.05
C VAL A 194 6.33 4.99 -28.54
N SER A 195 6.71 6.14 -29.10
CA SER A 195 7.89 6.90 -28.64
C SER A 195 7.77 7.39 -27.20
N ALA A 196 6.56 7.73 -26.74
CA ALA A 196 6.31 8.11 -25.34
C ALA A 196 6.37 6.90 -24.40
N ALA A 197 5.95 5.71 -24.88
CA ALA A 197 6.02 4.47 -24.11
C ALA A 197 7.46 3.98 -23.89
N THR A 198 8.34 4.22 -24.86
CA THR A 198 9.75 3.76 -24.83
C THR A 198 10.74 4.89 -24.52
N GLU A 199 10.25 6.05 -24.08
CA GLU A 199 11.11 7.20 -23.79
C GLU A 199 12.08 6.87 -22.63
N PRO A 200 13.37 7.25 -22.73
CA PRO A 200 14.31 7.07 -21.63
C PRO A 200 13.79 7.75 -20.35
N VAL A 201 13.82 7.03 -19.23
CA VAL A 201 13.31 7.50 -17.93
C VAL A 201 13.95 8.83 -17.52
N GLN A 202 15.24 9.02 -17.82
CA GLN A 202 15.95 10.25 -17.48
C GLN A 202 15.36 11.48 -18.17
N ASP A 203 14.90 11.34 -19.42
CA ASP A 203 14.34 12.46 -20.20
C ASP A 203 12.92 12.79 -19.73
N VAL A 204 12.13 11.77 -19.37
CA VAL A 204 10.84 11.96 -18.69
C VAL A 204 11.04 12.71 -17.36
N LEU A 205 11.98 12.27 -16.53
CA LEU A 205 12.23 12.89 -15.23
C LEU A 205 12.85 14.30 -15.34
N ARG A 206 13.68 14.56 -16.37
CA ARG A 206 14.21 15.90 -16.66
C ARG A 206 13.10 16.90 -16.98
N ARG A 207 12.08 16.49 -17.73
CA ARG A 207 10.87 17.31 -17.98
C ARG A 207 10.11 17.63 -16.69
N TYR A 208 10.16 16.74 -15.69
CA TYR A 208 9.62 17.00 -14.35
C TYR A 208 10.58 17.78 -13.43
N GLY A 209 11.77 18.15 -13.90
CA GLY A 209 12.73 18.98 -13.17
C GLY A 209 13.91 18.24 -12.55
N MET A 210 14.12 16.96 -12.85
CA MET A 210 15.36 16.26 -12.47
C MET A 210 16.56 16.90 -13.18
N LYS A 211 17.52 17.43 -12.42
CA LYS A 211 18.72 18.07 -12.97
C LYS A 211 19.99 17.23 -12.79
N VAL A 212 20.17 16.69 -11.59
CA VAL A 212 21.35 15.95 -11.14
C VAL A 212 20.91 14.64 -10.46
N GLY A 213 21.86 13.76 -10.16
CA GLY A 213 21.61 12.52 -9.44
C GLY A 213 21.15 12.75 -7.99
N LEU A 214 20.77 11.66 -7.34
CA LEU A 214 20.28 11.68 -5.94
C LEU A 214 21.34 12.26 -5.00
N SER A 215 21.02 13.40 -4.37
CA SER A 215 21.90 14.10 -3.40
C SER A 215 23.33 14.35 -3.94
N GLU A 216 23.45 14.60 -5.24
CA GLU A 216 24.74 14.89 -5.88
C GLU A 216 25.26 16.28 -5.50
N SER A 217 24.35 17.27 -5.45
CA SER A 217 24.70 18.61 -4.99
C SER A 217 25.06 18.61 -3.50
N PRO A 218 26.16 19.26 -3.10
CA PRO A 218 26.54 19.36 -1.69
C PRO A 218 25.55 20.18 -0.85
N LEU A 219 24.64 20.91 -1.51
CA LEU A 219 23.59 21.69 -0.84
C LEU A 219 22.46 20.82 -0.25
N VAL A 220 22.31 19.58 -0.73
CA VAL A 220 21.26 18.67 -0.27
C VAL A 220 21.88 17.62 0.65
N ALA A 221 21.32 17.48 1.86
CA ALA A 221 21.77 16.47 2.81
C ALA A 221 21.65 15.05 2.22
N ARG A 222 22.68 14.22 2.44
CA ARG A 222 22.71 12.85 1.93
C ARG A 222 21.68 11.97 2.65
N PRO A 223 20.93 11.10 1.93
CA PRO A 223 19.75 10.43 2.46
C PRO A 223 20.04 9.53 3.67
N TRP A 224 21.20 8.88 3.70
CA TRP A 224 21.59 8.00 4.80
C TRP A 224 21.90 8.72 6.12
N THR A 225 21.99 10.05 6.11
CA THR A 225 22.17 10.84 7.34
C THR A 225 20.85 11.29 7.98
N ARG A 226 19.71 10.98 7.34
CA ARG A 226 18.37 11.39 7.82
C ARG A 226 18.05 10.85 9.20
N MET A 227 18.41 9.59 9.48
CA MET A 227 18.23 8.96 10.78
C MET A 227 19.60 8.54 11.29
N LYS A 228 20.15 9.30 12.25
CA LYS A 228 21.50 9.05 12.80
C LYS A 228 21.50 8.04 13.95
N TYR A 229 20.47 8.11 14.78
CA TYR A 229 20.33 7.26 15.95
C TYR A 229 18.95 6.60 15.94
N MET A 230 18.93 5.33 16.32
CA MET A 230 17.73 4.57 16.59
C MET A 230 17.69 4.33 18.10
N PHE A 231 16.69 4.90 18.78
CA PHE A 231 16.57 4.74 20.24
C PHE A 231 15.78 3.47 20.55
N ILE A 232 16.48 2.45 21.02
CA ILE A 232 15.90 1.17 21.46
C ILE A 232 16.30 0.99 22.93
N ASP A 233 15.33 1.13 23.83
CA ASP A 233 15.56 1.21 25.28
C ASP A 233 16.36 0.00 25.80
N GLU A 234 15.97 -1.21 25.39
CA GLU A 234 16.62 -2.47 25.79
C GLU A 234 18.11 -2.54 25.41
N LEU A 235 18.55 -1.84 24.35
CA LEU A 235 19.92 -1.98 23.84
C LEU A 235 20.94 -1.03 24.47
N GLN A 236 20.53 0.15 24.96
CA GLN A 236 21.49 1.21 25.29
C GLN A 236 21.40 1.77 26.71
N ARG A 237 20.22 1.78 27.35
CA ARG A 237 20.02 2.42 28.67
C ARG A 237 18.98 1.75 29.57
N GLY A 238 18.26 0.76 29.07
CA GLY A 238 17.17 0.12 29.79
C GLY A 238 15.87 0.94 29.75
N PRO A 239 14.79 0.41 30.34
CA PRO A 239 13.48 1.04 30.35
C PRO A 239 13.46 2.33 31.18
N LYS A 240 12.51 3.19 30.84
CA LYS A 240 12.20 4.42 31.56
C LYS A 240 11.39 4.13 32.82
N LEU A 241 11.65 4.87 33.90
CA LEU A 241 10.82 4.90 35.10
C LEU A 241 9.53 5.64 34.78
N THR A 242 8.38 4.96 34.87
CA THR A 242 7.08 5.51 34.55
C THR A 242 6.26 5.75 35.82
N GLU A 243 6.00 7.02 36.09
CA GLU A 243 5.16 7.48 37.20
C GLU A 243 3.97 8.25 36.64
N PHE A 244 2.96 8.51 37.47
CA PHE A 244 1.86 9.39 37.10
C PHE A 244 1.30 10.13 38.31
N VAL A 245 0.88 11.37 38.08
CA VAL A 245 0.09 12.18 39.02
C VAL A 245 -1.25 12.46 38.36
N GLY A 246 -2.31 11.85 38.89
CA GLY A 246 -3.66 11.90 38.34
C GLY A 246 -4.44 10.63 38.67
N HIS A 247 -5.59 10.44 38.03
CA HIS A 247 -6.47 9.30 38.32
C HIS A 247 -5.91 7.94 37.87
N ASN A 248 -5.18 7.90 36.76
CA ASN A 248 -4.59 6.68 36.21
C ASN A 248 -3.39 7.04 35.30
N PRO A 249 -2.58 6.06 34.85
CA PRO A 249 -1.41 6.32 34.00
C PRO A 249 -1.73 6.99 32.66
N ARG A 250 -2.96 6.86 32.15
CA ARG A 250 -3.38 7.40 30.84
C ARG A 250 -3.92 8.83 30.95
N ASN A 251 -4.49 9.18 32.10
CA ASN A 251 -5.16 10.47 32.36
C ASN A 251 -4.29 11.40 33.20
N GLY A 252 -3.28 10.87 33.90
CA GLY A 252 -2.33 11.63 34.70
C GLY A 252 -1.18 12.19 33.87
N THR A 253 -0.42 13.09 34.50
CA THR A 253 0.85 13.57 33.94
C THR A 253 2.00 12.74 34.50
N PRO A 254 3.05 12.44 33.72
CA PRO A 254 4.26 11.80 34.26
C PRO A 254 5.08 12.74 35.16
N TRP A 255 4.80 14.04 35.12
CA TRP A 255 5.49 15.03 35.93
C TRP A 255 4.95 15.07 37.36
N ARG A 256 5.85 14.95 38.33
CA ARG A 256 5.59 15.42 39.70
C ARG A 256 5.51 16.95 39.75
N PHE A 257 4.93 17.48 40.81
CA PHE A 257 4.94 18.92 41.05
C PHE A 257 6.34 19.40 41.49
N SER A 258 6.72 20.61 41.08
CA SER A 258 8.05 21.18 41.36
C SER A 258 8.20 21.72 42.79
N GLN A 259 9.44 22.05 43.17
CA GLN A 259 9.82 22.65 44.46
C GLN A 259 9.07 23.95 44.81
N HIS A 260 8.46 24.61 43.83
CA HIS A 260 7.76 25.88 44.03
C HIS A 260 6.38 25.74 44.68
N THR A 261 5.86 24.51 44.75
CA THR A 261 4.59 24.18 45.41
C THR A 261 4.58 24.64 46.86
N ARG A 262 3.49 25.31 47.27
CA ARG A 262 3.34 25.89 48.62
C ARG A 262 3.67 24.89 49.73
N TYR A 263 3.19 23.65 49.60
CA TYR A 263 3.31 22.61 50.61
C TYR A 263 4.70 21.97 50.71
N PHE A 264 5.59 22.19 49.73
CA PHE A 264 6.91 21.57 49.72
C PHE A 264 7.99 22.47 50.31
N ARG A 265 7.84 23.80 50.24
CA ARG A 265 8.90 24.76 50.61
C ARG A 265 9.41 24.59 52.04
N GLN A 266 8.53 24.38 53.02
CA GLN A 266 8.93 24.19 54.42
C GLN A 266 9.72 22.88 54.61
N GLY A 267 9.30 21.81 53.95
CA GLY A 267 10.00 20.51 53.99
C GLY A 267 11.37 20.59 53.33
N ILE A 268 11.43 21.17 52.12
CA ILE A 268 12.69 21.40 51.37
C ILE A 268 13.67 22.26 52.17
N TRP A 269 13.19 23.32 52.82
CA TRP A 269 14.01 24.14 53.71
C TRP A 269 14.65 23.33 54.84
N ARG A 270 13.84 22.56 55.58
CA ARG A 270 14.36 21.67 56.65
C ARG A 270 15.38 20.68 56.07
N GLU A 271 15.07 20.08 54.92
CA GLU A 271 15.93 19.11 54.22
C GLU A 271 17.29 19.69 53.85
N THR A 272 17.34 21.00 53.57
CA THR A 272 18.55 21.73 53.20
C THR A 272 19.39 22.05 54.43
N ILE A 273 18.76 22.50 55.52
CA ILE A 273 19.44 22.89 56.76
C ILE A 273 19.96 21.69 57.54
N ARG A 274 19.14 20.64 57.69
CA ARG A 274 19.50 19.41 58.42
C ARG A 274 19.63 18.26 57.44
N ARG A 275 20.62 18.38 56.55
CA ARG A 275 20.79 17.47 55.41
C ARG A 275 21.04 16.01 55.80
N ASN A 276 21.58 15.74 56.98
CA ASN A 276 21.92 14.37 57.39
C ASN A 276 20.77 13.67 58.12
N GLU A 277 19.76 14.42 58.57
CA GLU A 277 18.57 13.88 59.23
C GLU A 277 17.50 13.53 58.19
N MET A 278 16.61 12.61 58.58
CA MET A 278 15.38 12.34 57.83
C MET A 278 14.31 13.32 58.28
N ASN A 279 13.67 14.00 57.32
CA ASN A 279 12.70 15.04 57.63
C ASN A 279 11.31 14.66 57.13
N GLU A 280 10.31 14.87 57.99
CA GLU A 280 8.91 14.65 57.66
C GLU A 280 8.35 15.76 56.76
N GLY A 281 7.45 15.39 55.83
CA GLY A 281 6.70 16.33 55.00
C GLY A 281 6.28 15.76 53.64
N LEU A 282 5.44 16.51 52.91
CA LEU A 282 4.99 16.16 51.55
C LEU A 282 6.06 16.46 50.47
N HIS A 283 7.18 17.09 50.83
CA HIS A 283 8.23 17.48 49.88
C HIS A 283 8.89 16.30 49.16
N SER A 284 8.79 15.09 49.71
CA SER A 284 9.22 13.84 49.07
C SER A 284 8.47 13.51 47.78
N HIS A 285 7.24 14.00 47.62
CA HIS A 285 6.44 13.85 46.39
C HIS A 285 6.78 14.90 45.33
N SER A 286 7.69 15.84 45.63
CA SER A 286 8.14 16.81 44.64
C SER A 286 9.10 16.18 43.64
N SER A 287 9.33 16.84 42.50
CA SER A 287 10.39 16.44 41.57
C SER A 287 11.81 16.66 42.13
N TRP A 288 11.94 17.53 43.14
CA TRP A 288 13.20 17.87 43.80
C TRP A 288 13.44 17.01 45.03
N GLN A 289 14.67 16.53 45.21
CA GLN A 289 15.06 15.77 46.40
C GLN A 289 16.57 15.87 46.68
N LYS A 290 16.97 15.42 47.88
CA LYS A 290 18.34 15.48 48.40
C LYS A 290 19.35 14.69 47.54
N SER A 291 18.94 13.58 46.93
CA SER A 291 19.80 12.74 46.09
C SER A 291 20.20 13.46 44.80
N PRO A 292 21.39 13.19 44.24
CA PRO A 292 21.77 13.75 42.93
C PRO A 292 20.78 13.37 41.82
N GLN A 293 20.30 12.13 41.81
CA GLN A 293 19.22 11.68 40.93
C GLN A 293 17.90 12.34 41.33
N GLN A 294 17.37 13.20 40.47
CA GLN A 294 16.06 13.85 40.65
C GLN A 294 14.92 12.96 40.14
N SER A 295 13.68 13.29 40.50
CA SER A 295 12.48 12.56 40.05
C SER A 295 11.78 13.34 38.93
N VAL A 296 12.27 13.15 37.71
CA VAL A 296 11.73 13.69 36.45
C VAL A 296 11.33 12.53 35.52
N PRO A 297 10.47 12.75 34.52
CA PRO A 297 10.11 11.70 33.58
C PRO A 297 11.32 11.12 32.83
N ASP A 298 11.15 9.90 32.30
CA ASP A 298 12.09 9.23 31.40
C ASP A 298 13.48 8.90 31.99
N ILE A 299 13.58 8.77 33.31
CA ILE A 299 14.80 8.29 33.96
C ILE A 299 15.03 6.82 33.64
N SER A 300 16.19 6.50 33.07
CA SER A 300 16.63 5.12 32.85
C SER A 300 17.16 4.50 34.14
N PHE A 301 16.26 4.03 35.00
CA PHE A 301 16.60 3.55 36.34
C PHE A 301 17.34 2.21 36.37
N LEU A 302 17.33 1.45 35.26
CA LEU A 302 18.12 0.22 35.10
C LEU A 302 19.42 0.45 34.32
N ALA A 303 19.78 1.71 34.03
CA ALA A 303 21.04 1.99 33.35
C ALA A 303 22.23 1.57 34.25
N PRO A 304 23.30 0.97 33.69
CA PRO A 304 24.48 0.58 34.47
C PRO A 304 25.20 1.75 35.15
N TYR A 305 25.06 2.96 34.61
CA TYR A 305 25.71 4.17 35.13
C TYR A 305 24.67 5.27 35.40
N PRO A 306 24.68 5.90 36.59
CA PRO A 306 23.83 7.03 36.96
C PRO A 306 24.04 8.29 36.12
#